data_AF-A0A2K5DA21-F1
#
_entry.id   AF-A0A2K5DA21-F1
#
_cell.length_a   1.000
_cell.length_b   1.000
_cell.length_c   1.000
_cell.angle_alpha   90.00
_cell.angle_beta   90.00
_cell.angle_gamma   90.00
#
_symmetry.space_group_name_H-M   'P 1'
#
loop_
_entity.id
_entity.type
_entity.pdbx_description
1 polymer ?
#
loop_
_entity_poly.entity_id
_entity_poly.type
_entity_poly.pdbx_seq_one_letter_code
_entity_poly.pdbx_strand_id
1 'polypeptide(L)'
;MGAMGLEGRGGRLQGRGSLLLAVAGATFLVTLLLVVPITILAVLALVPQDQGGLVTETADPGAQAQQGLGFQKLPEEEPETDLSPELPAAHLIGAPLKGQGLAWEATKEQAFLSSGTQFSDAEGLALPQDGLYYLYCFVGYRGRAPPGGEGPRGRSVTLRSSLYREGGAYGPGTPELLLEGAETVTLVLDPAGRQGYGPLWYTSVGFGGLVQLRRGERVYVNISHPDMVDFARGKTFFGAVMVG
;
A
#
# COMPACT_ATOMS: atom_id res chain seq x y z
N MET A 1 1.65 87.44 -36.08
CA MET A 1 0.21 87.43 -35.77
C MET A 1 -0.18 85.99 -35.57
N GLY A 2 -0.67 85.48 -34.45
CA GLY A 2 -1.03 86.02 -33.14
C GLY A 2 -1.27 84.81 -32.22
N ALA A 3 -1.00 84.98 -30.93
CA ALA A 3 -1.17 83.97 -29.90
C ALA A 3 -2.59 83.99 -29.29
N MET A 4 -3.04 82.84 -28.80
CA MET A 4 -3.89 82.54 -27.61
C MET A 4 -4.40 81.10 -27.82
N GLY A 5 -4.16 80.08 -26.98
CA GLY A 5 -4.16 80.06 -25.52
C GLY A 5 -5.51 79.49 -25.06
N LEU A 6 -5.53 78.29 -24.45
CA LEU A 6 -6.28 77.98 -23.22
C LEU A 6 -6.05 76.52 -22.77
N GLU A 7 -5.72 76.42 -21.48
CA GLU A 7 -5.44 75.23 -20.67
C GLU A 7 -6.69 74.40 -20.35
N GLY A 8 -6.44 73.16 -19.89
CA GLY A 8 -7.24 72.57 -18.81
C GLY A 8 -7.79 71.17 -19.11
N ARG A 9 -7.23 70.16 -18.45
CA ARG A 9 -7.83 69.53 -17.25
C ARG A 9 -7.10 68.22 -16.93
N GLY A 10 -6.16 68.32 -15.99
CA GLY A 10 -5.65 67.16 -15.28
C GLY A 10 -6.71 66.55 -14.36
N GLY A 11 -6.52 65.25 -14.08
CA GLY A 11 -6.98 64.61 -12.85
C GLY A 11 -8.25 63.78 -12.98
N ARG A 12 -8.09 62.46 -12.80
CA ARG A 12 -8.80 61.62 -11.79
C ARG A 12 -8.94 60.18 -12.28
N LEU A 13 -7.91 59.35 -12.09
CA LEU A 13 -8.06 57.88 -12.17
C LEU A 13 -7.18 57.09 -11.16
N GLN A 14 -6.50 57.75 -10.23
CA GLN A 14 -5.54 57.11 -9.30
C GLN A 14 -6.05 56.92 -7.86
N GLY A 15 -7.31 57.28 -7.56
CA GLY A 15 -7.86 57.25 -6.19
C GLY A 15 -8.62 55.96 -5.81
N ARG A 16 -9.14 55.20 -6.78
CA ARG A 16 -10.02 54.05 -6.50
C ARG A 16 -9.27 52.75 -6.18
N GLY A 17 -8.11 52.53 -6.79
CA GLY A 17 -7.28 51.34 -6.54
C GLY A 17 -6.65 51.32 -5.14
N SER A 18 -6.23 52.50 -4.64
CA SER A 18 -5.62 52.64 -3.31
C SER A 18 -6.64 52.41 -2.17
N LEU A 19 -7.89 52.87 -2.34
CA LEU A 19 -8.95 52.66 -1.35
C LEU A 19 -9.33 51.18 -1.22
N LEU A 20 -9.39 50.42 -2.33
CA LEU A 20 -9.67 48.99 -2.28
C LEU A 20 -8.52 48.18 -1.65
N LEU A 21 -7.26 48.52 -1.95
CA LEU A 21 -6.11 47.92 -1.29
C LEU A 21 -6.06 48.23 0.22
N ALA A 22 -6.39 49.47 0.60
CA ALA A 22 -6.42 49.86 2.01
C ALA A 22 -7.53 49.13 2.78
N VAL A 23 -8.71 48.99 2.18
CA VAL A 23 -9.83 48.25 2.79
C VAL A 23 -9.50 46.75 2.90
N ALA A 24 -8.95 46.14 1.85
CA ALA A 24 -8.53 44.74 1.90
C ALA A 24 -7.43 44.50 2.94
N GLY A 25 -6.43 45.39 3.02
CA GLY A 25 -5.37 45.34 4.03
C GLY A 25 -5.87 45.51 5.45
N ALA A 26 -6.80 46.44 5.69
CA ALA A 26 -7.43 46.64 7.00
C ALA A 26 -8.26 45.42 7.41
N THR A 27 -9.03 44.83 6.49
CA THR A 27 -9.76 43.59 6.80
C THR A 27 -8.82 42.45 7.14
N PHE A 28 -7.75 42.25 6.38
CA PHE A 28 -6.77 41.19 6.64
C PHE A 28 -6.06 41.36 7.99
N LEU A 29 -5.68 42.59 8.35
CA LEU A 29 -5.04 42.90 9.63
C LEU A 29 -5.99 42.68 10.82
N VAL A 30 -7.26 43.05 10.68
CA VAL A 30 -8.29 42.81 11.70
C VAL A 30 -8.55 41.32 11.86
N THR A 31 -8.62 40.55 10.77
CA THR A 31 -8.78 39.10 10.85
C THR A 31 -7.58 38.44 11.53
N LEU A 32 -6.35 38.86 11.21
CA LEU A 32 -5.14 38.34 11.87
C LEU A 32 -5.11 38.68 13.37
N LEU A 33 -5.45 39.92 13.73
CA LEU A 33 -5.49 40.37 15.12
C LEU A 33 -6.56 39.65 15.96
N LEU A 34 -7.61 39.11 15.35
CA LEU A 34 -8.63 38.35 16.06
C LEU A 34 -8.32 36.84 16.06
N VAL A 35 -7.92 36.27 14.94
CA VAL A 35 -7.73 34.82 14.81
C VAL A 35 -6.52 34.34 15.60
N VAL A 36 -5.40 35.06 15.56
CA VAL A 36 -4.16 34.64 16.25
C VAL A 36 -4.30 34.58 17.78
N PRO A 37 -4.86 35.57 18.48
CA PRO A 37 -5.03 35.44 19.93
C PRO A 37 -6.09 34.40 20.31
N ILE A 38 -7.13 34.19 19.50
CA ILE A 38 -8.14 33.15 19.74
C ILE A 38 -7.51 31.77 19.59
N THR A 39 -6.66 31.55 18.58
CA THR A 39 -5.96 30.26 18.41
C THR A 39 -4.94 30.03 19.53
N ILE A 40 -4.21 31.07 19.96
CA ILE A 40 -3.31 30.96 21.11
C ILE A 40 -4.08 30.62 22.39
N LEU A 41 -5.20 31.27 22.67
CA LEU A 41 -6.06 30.97 23.83
C LEU A 41 -6.66 29.56 23.75
N ALA A 42 -7.09 29.12 22.56
CA ALA A 42 -7.58 27.77 22.35
C ALA A 42 -6.50 26.72 22.61
N VAL A 43 -5.27 26.94 22.12
CA VAL A 43 -4.13 26.05 22.39
C VAL A 43 -3.78 26.04 23.86
N LEU A 44 -3.74 27.19 24.54
CA LEU A 44 -3.46 27.25 25.98
C LEU A 44 -4.56 26.62 26.85
N ALA A 45 -5.82 26.61 26.38
CA ALA A 45 -6.94 26.00 27.09
C ALA A 45 -7.10 24.49 26.79
N LEU A 46 -6.72 24.05 25.58
CA LEU A 46 -6.84 22.66 25.13
C LEU A 46 -5.57 21.83 25.39
N VAL A 47 -4.43 22.47 25.60
CA VAL A 47 -3.20 21.82 26.09
C VAL A 47 -3.26 21.82 27.62
N PRO A 48 -3.36 20.66 28.28
CA PRO A 48 -3.24 20.58 29.73
C PRO A 48 -1.89 21.17 30.14
N GLN A 49 -1.93 22.27 30.89
CA GLN A 49 -0.76 22.77 31.59
C GLN A 49 -0.39 21.72 32.64
N ASP A 50 0.60 20.91 32.32
CA ASP A 50 1.20 19.94 33.23
C ASP A 50 1.93 20.70 34.35
N GLN A 51 1.14 21.18 35.33
CA GLN A 51 1.65 21.63 36.60
C GLN A 51 2.10 20.39 37.36
N GLY A 52 3.38 20.06 37.21
CA GLY A 52 4.04 19.05 38.02
C GLY A 52 3.83 19.34 39.51
N GLY A 53 3.16 18.43 40.20
CA GLY A 53 2.86 18.58 41.62
C GLY A 53 2.11 17.40 42.25
N LEU A 54 2.89 16.41 42.68
CA LEU A 54 2.67 15.55 43.86
C LEU A 54 1.66 14.37 43.78
N VAL A 55 2.26 13.19 43.59
CA VAL A 55 2.00 11.86 44.18
C VAL A 55 0.79 11.75 45.14
N THR A 56 -0.15 10.85 44.82
CA THR A 56 -0.60 9.76 45.70
C THR A 56 -1.34 8.66 44.91
N GLU A 57 -0.89 7.43 45.16
CA GLU A 57 -1.41 6.10 44.84
C GLU A 57 -2.90 5.89 45.15
N THR A 58 -3.67 5.15 44.34
CA THR A 58 -4.26 3.81 44.62
C THR A 58 -5.39 3.43 43.61
N ALA A 59 -5.38 2.16 43.18
CA ALA A 59 -6.49 1.29 42.74
C ALA A 59 -7.23 1.48 41.38
N ASP A 60 -7.19 0.42 40.56
CA ASP A 60 -8.07 0.06 39.43
C ASP A 60 -9.41 -0.55 39.99
N PRO A 61 -10.59 -0.56 39.30
CA PRO A 61 -10.83 -1.38 38.09
C PRO A 61 -11.79 -0.81 37.02
N GLY A 62 -11.44 -1.02 35.75
CA GLY A 62 -12.35 -1.53 34.71
C GLY A 62 -13.25 -0.54 33.92
N ALA A 63 -13.12 -0.56 32.58
CA ALA A 63 -14.21 -0.62 31.57
C ALA A 63 -13.77 -0.06 30.19
N GLN A 64 -14.21 -0.80 29.17
CA GLN A 64 -13.97 -0.67 27.74
C GLN A 64 -14.46 0.66 27.12
N ALA A 65 -13.80 1.13 26.06
CA ALA A 65 -14.32 1.13 24.68
C ALA A 65 -13.51 2.02 23.74
N GLN A 66 -13.37 1.52 22.52
CA GLN A 66 -12.59 1.99 21.38
C GLN A 66 -12.93 3.40 20.88
N GLN A 67 -11.92 4.14 20.41
CA GLN A 67 -11.73 4.65 19.03
C GLN A 67 -10.90 5.94 19.02
N GLY A 68 -9.84 5.98 18.21
CA GLY A 68 -9.11 7.20 17.91
C GLY A 68 -7.70 6.94 17.39
N LEU A 69 -7.59 6.60 16.10
CA LEU A 69 -6.34 6.54 15.34
C LEU A 69 -5.54 7.85 15.52
N GLY A 70 -4.45 7.78 16.28
CA GLY A 70 -3.43 8.80 16.34
C GLY A 70 -2.07 8.11 16.25
N PHE A 71 -1.32 8.40 15.19
CA PHE A 71 0.09 8.04 15.07
C PHE A 71 0.87 8.79 16.17
N GLN A 72 0.94 8.20 17.36
CA GLN A 72 1.89 8.61 18.39
C GLN A 72 3.22 7.97 18.02
N LYS A 73 4.23 8.81 17.78
CA LYS A 73 5.62 8.39 17.64
C LYS A 73 6.08 7.86 18.99
N LEU A 74 6.14 6.53 19.13
CA LEU A 74 6.66 5.89 20.33
C LEU A 74 8.08 6.41 20.63
N PRO A 75 8.42 6.69 21.90
CA PRO A 75 9.81 6.68 22.34
C PRO A 75 10.41 5.32 21.99
N GLU A 76 11.68 5.31 21.59
CA GLU A 76 12.45 4.09 21.38
C GLU A 76 12.49 3.33 22.72
N GLU A 77 11.56 2.38 22.89
CA GLU A 77 11.60 1.42 23.98
C GLU A 77 12.84 0.54 23.77
N GLU A 78 13.69 0.51 24.79
CA GLU A 78 14.71 -0.53 24.93
C GLU A 78 14.05 -1.91 24.77
N PRO A 79 14.77 -2.94 24.27
CA PRO A 79 14.14 -4.20 23.89
C PRO A 79 13.52 -4.87 25.12
N GLU A 80 12.22 -4.64 25.32
CA GLU A 80 11.39 -5.50 26.13
C GLU A 80 11.41 -6.85 25.42
N THR A 81 12.17 -7.78 25.98
CA THR A 81 12.15 -9.18 25.57
C THR A 81 10.80 -9.76 25.98
N ASP A 82 9.75 -9.49 25.21
CA ASP A 82 8.57 -10.34 25.16
C ASP A 82 9.00 -11.67 24.53
N LEU A 83 9.46 -12.59 25.37
CA LEU A 83 9.89 -13.93 24.97
C LEU A 83 8.70 -14.86 24.70
N SER A 84 7.64 -14.32 24.11
CA SER A 84 6.67 -15.14 23.39
C SER A 84 7.37 -15.65 22.13
N PRO A 85 7.47 -16.97 21.89
CA PRO A 85 8.07 -17.46 20.66
C PRO A 85 7.29 -16.89 19.49
N GLU A 86 7.96 -16.13 18.62
CA GLU A 86 7.33 -15.59 17.41
C GLU A 86 6.73 -16.77 16.63
N LEU A 87 5.46 -16.68 16.28
CA LEU A 87 4.80 -17.77 15.57
C LEU A 87 5.40 -17.91 14.16
N PRO A 88 5.51 -19.14 13.60
CA PRO A 88 6.02 -19.32 12.25
C PRO A 88 5.26 -18.50 11.20
N ALA A 89 6.00 -17.63 10.52
CA ALA A 89 5.49 -16.78 9.47
C ALA A 89 6.52 -16.56 8.35
N ALA A 90 6.02 -16.31 7.15
CA ALA A 90 6.81 -15.90 6.01
C ALA A 90 6.04 -14.95 5.09
N HIS A 91 6.80 -14.06 4.47
CA HIS A 91 6.37 -13.20 3.38
C HIS A 91 7.42 -13.23 2.29
N LEU A 92 7.03 -13.65 1.10
CA LEU A 92 7.89 -13.75 -0.07
C LEU A 92 7.42 -12.74 -1.11
N ILE A 93 8.36 -12.03 -1.74
CA ILE A 93 8.06 -11.04 -2.77
C ILE A 93 8.51 -11.52 -4.14
N GLY A 94 7.77 -11.14 -5.18
CA GLY A 94 8.14 -11.49 -6.55
C GLY A 94 9.39 -10.75 -7.01
N ALA A 95 10.35 -11.48 -7.58
CA ALA A 95 11.56 -10.94 -8.18
C ALA A 95 11.71 -11.43 -9.64
N PRO A 96 12.23 -10.59 -10.55
CA PRO A 96 12.42 -11.01 -11.94
C PRO A 96 13.56 -12.04 -12.06
N LEU A 97 13.29 -13.14 -12.77
CA LEU A 97 14.33 -14.13 -13.10
C LEU A 97 15.13 -13.66 -14.32
N LYS A 98 16.46 -13.87 -14.32
CA LYS A 98 17.33 -13.53 -15.47
C LYS A 98 16.90 -14.35 -16.70
N GLY A 99 16.39 -13.68 -17.73
CA GLY A 99 15.96 -14.31 -18.99
C GLY A 99 14.48 -14.08 -19.26
N GLN A 100 13.60 -14.59 -18.39
CA GLN A 100 12.15 -14.30 -18.32
C GLN A 100 11.56 -15.04 -17.11
N GLY A 101 10.49 -14.52 -16.50
CA GLY A 101 9.72 -15.22 -15.48
C GLY A 101 9.82 -14.64 -14.07
N LEU A 102 9.29 -15.40 -13.11
CA LEU A 102 9.12 -15.02 -11.72
C LEU A 102 9.96 -15.94 -10.83
N ALA A 103 10.78 -15.35 -9.97
CA ALA A 103 11.41 -15.98 -8.82
C ALA A 103 10.82 -15.38 -7.53
N TRP A 104 11.00 -16.06 -6.41
CA TRP A 104 10.55 -15.56 -5.11
C TRP A 104 11.75 -15.15 -4.26
N GLU A 105 11.68 -13.97 -3.66
CA GLU A 105 12.69 -13.43 -2.75
C GLU A 105 12.17 -13.51 -1.31
N ALA A 106 13.04 -13.96 -0.39
CA ALA A 106 12.68 -14.29 0.99
C ALA A 106 13.42 -13.45 2.04
N THR A 107 14.45 -12.71 1.64
CA THR A 107 15.43 -12.11 2.57
C THR A 107 15.66 -10.63 2.33
N LYS A 108 15.15 -10.07 1.23
CA LYS A 108 15.37 -8.66 0.87
C LYS A 108 14.09 -7.85 0.97
N GLU A 109 14.26 -6.55 1.16
CA GLU A 109 13.19 -5.56 1.19
C GLU A 109 12.13 -5.81 2.27
N GLN A 110 10.90 -6.21 1.88
CA GLN A 110 9.80 -6.53 2.81
C GLN A 110 9.62 -8.04 2.97
N ALA A 111 10.44 -8.85 2.29
CA ALA A 111 10.39 -10.29 2.45
C ALA A 111 11.04 -10.71 3.77
N PHE A 112 10.45 -11.72 4.41
CA PHE A 112 10.98 -12.28 5.64
C PHE A 112 10.61 -13.75 5.78
N LEU A 113 11.44 -14.45 6.56
CA LEU A 113 11.17 -15.76 7.12
C LEU A 113 11.37 -15.66 8.63
N SER A 114 10.45 -16.20 9.42
CA SER A 114 10.52 -16.18 10.88
C SER A 114 10.43 -17.59 11.46
N SER A 115 10.94 -17.75 12.68
CA SER A 115 10.73 -18.92 13.54
C SER A 115 10.95 -20.29 12.90
N GLY A 116 12.05 -20.41 12.14
CA GLY A 116 12.48 -21.66 11.52
C GLY A 116 11.83 -21.98 10.18
N THR A 117 11.02 -21.06 9.64
CA THR A 117 10.46 -21.17 8.29
C THR A 117 11.58 -21.15 7.25
N GLN A 118 11.46 -22.00 6.23
CA GLN A 118 12.48 -22.17 5.19
C GLN A 118 11.86 -21.99 3.80
N PHE A 119 12.63 -21.45 2.86
CA PHE A 119 12.22 -21.30 1.48
C PHE A 119 13.35 -21.69 0.53
N SER A 120 13.00 -22.37 -0.57
CA SER A 120 13.87 -22.52 -1.73
C SER A 120 13.04 -22.53 -3.01
N ASP A 121 13.65 -22.11 -4.13
CA ASP A 121 12.96 -22.10 -5.43
C ASP A 121 12.52 -23.51 -5.88
N ALA A 122 13.25 -24.56 -5.48
CA ALA A 122 12.98 -25.94 -5.88
C ALA A 122 11.90 -26.61 -5.02
N GLU A 123 11.87 -26.31 -3.71
CA GLU A 123 10.98 -26.99 -2.76
C GLU A 123 9.79 -26.14 -2.31
N GLY A 124 9.78 -24.84 -2.59
CA GLY A 124 8.77 -23.92 -2.06
C GLY A 124 9.00 -23.56 -0.59
N LEU A 125 7.95 -23.03 0.03
CA LEU A 125 7.93 -22.57 1.42
C LEU A 125 7.59 -23.72 2.37
N ALA A 126 8.36 -23.88 3.44
CA ALA A 126 8.24 -24.95 4.41
C ALA A 126 8.08 -24.39 5.82
N LEU A 127 6.99 -24.78 6.46
CA LEU A 127 6.66 -24.35 7.82
C LEU A 127 7.11 -25.41 8.84
N PRO A 128 7.75 -25.01 9.95
CA PRO A 128 8.44 -25.93 10.84
C PRO A 128 7.51 -26.65 11.83
N GLN A 129 6.25 -26.23 11.93
CA GLN A 129 5.30 -26.71 12.94
C GLN A 129 3.98 -27.17 12.30
N ASP A 130 3.38 -28.20 12.89
CA ASP A 130 2.01 -28.60 12.58
C ASP A 130 1.05 -27.52 13.12
N GLY A 131 0.11 -27.06 12.30
CA GLY A 131 -0.75 -25.97 12.74
C GLY A 131 -1.73 -25.49 11.69
N LEU A 132 -2.60 -24.59 12.13
CA LEU A 132 -3.48 -23.84 11.25
C LEU A 132 -2.73 -22.59 10.77
N TYR A 133 -2.65 -22.42 9.45
CA TYR A 133 -1.96 -21.29 8.85
C TYR A 133 -2.92 -20.49 7.98
N TYR A 134 -2.83 -19.17 8.05
CA TYR A 134 -3.42 -18.30 7.04
C TYR A 134 -2.44 -18.16 5.89
N LEU A 135 -2.77 -18.76 4.74
CA LEU A 135 -2.02 -18.64 3.50
C LEU A 135 -2.62 -17.53 2.65
N TYR A 136 -1.77 -16.74 2.00
CA TYR A 136 -2.21 -15.66 1.13
C TYR A 136 -1.29 -15.50 -0.08
N CYS A 137 -1.86 -15.02 -1.18
CA CYS A 137 -1.15 -14.72 -2.41
C CYS A 137 -1.81 -13.53 -3.10
N PHE A 138 -0.99 -12.65 -3.65
CA PHE A 138 -1.42 -11.54 -4.48
C PHE A 138 -0.43 -11.34 -5.62
N VAL A 139 -0.92 -11.30 -6.85
CA VAL A 139 -0.09 -11.16 -8.05
C VAL A 139 -0.66 -10.07 -8.93
N GLY A 140 0.10 -8.99 -9.07
CA GLY A 140 -0.16 -7.91 -10.00
C GLY A 140 0.29 -8.30 -11.41
N TYR A 141 -0.52 -7.97 -12.40
CA TYR A 141 -0.22 -8.18 -13.80
C TYR A 141 -0.32 -6.87 -14.57
N ARG A 142 0.53 -6.74 -15.58
CA ARG A 142 0.50 -5.63 -16.53
C ARG A 142 0.82 -6.14 -17.92
N GLY A 143 0.19 -5.53 -18.91
CA GLY A 143 0.45 -5.86 -20.31
C GLY A 143 -0.04 -4.77 -21.23
N ARG A 144 0.29 -4.91 -22.52
CA ARG A 144 -0.22 -4.03 -23.57
C ARG A 144 -1.09 -4.82 -24.52
N ALA A 145 -2.16 -4.19 -25.02
CA ALA A 145 -2.88 -4.75 -26.15
C ALA A 145 -1.94 -4.80 -27.37
N PRO A 146 -2.03 -5.85 -28.22
CA PRO A 146 -1.27 -5.89 -29.45
C PRO A 146 -1.65 -4.70 -30.35
N PRO A 147 -0.69 -4.14 -31.12
CA PRO A 147 -1.01 -3.11 -32.10
C PRO A 147 -2.03 -3.66 -33.11
N GLY A 148 -2.95 -2.81 -33.55
CA GLY A 148 -4.08 -3.21 -34.42
C GLY A 148 -3.60 -3.96 -35.67
N GLY A 149 -4.01 -5.22 -35.79
CA GLY A 149 -3.78 -6.07 -36.96
C GLY A 149 -4.95 -7.04 -37.13
N GLU A 150 -5.23 -7.43 -38.38
CA GLU A 150 -6.31 -8.34 -38.78
C GLU A 150 -6.23 -9.67 -38.01
N GLY A 151 -6.98 -9.75 -36.93
CA GLY A 151 -7.20 -10.94 -36.14
C GLY A 151 -8.56 -10.88 -35.45
N PRO A 152 -9.11 -12.01 -34.99
CA PRO A 152 -10.46 -12.06 -34.44
C PRO A 152 -10.63 -11.02 -33.33
N ARG A 153 -11.74 -10.29 -33.35
CA ARG A 153 -12.08 -9.22 -32.41
C ARG A 153 -11.91 -9.69 -30.97
N GLY A 154 -11.23 -8.87 -30.15
CA GLY A 154 -11.14 -9.02 -28.69
C GLY A 154 -10.37 -10.27 -28.25
N ARG A 155 -9.05 -10.16 -28.12
CA ARG A 155 -8.25 -11.22 -27.49
C ARG A 155 -8.42 -11.10 -25.98
N SER A 156 -8.97 -12.11 -25.32
CA SER A 156 -9.01 -12.17 -23.86
C SER A 156 -7.83 -12.99 -23.33
N VAL A 157 -7.28 -12.59 -22.18
CA VAL A 157 -6.25 -13.33 -21.45
C VAL A 157 -6.78 -13.65 -20.05
N THR A 158 -6.72 -14.92 -19.67
CA THR A 158 -7.09 -15.38 -18.33
C THR A 158 -5.82 -15.59 -17.51
N LEU A 159 -5.66 -14.74 -16.50
CA LEU A 159 -4.56 -14.76 -15.55
C LEU A 159 -5.00 -15.59 -14.35
N ARG A 160 -4.14 -16.50 -13.89
CA ARG A 160 -4.46 -17.46 -12.84
C ARG A 160 -3.26 -17.61 -11.92
N SER A 161 -3.55 -17.66 -10.63
CA SER A 161 -2.60 -17.95 -9.56
C SER A 161 -3.18 -19.08 -8.71
N SER A 162 -2.39 -20.11 -8.45
CA SER A 162 -2.83 -21.34 -7.78
C SER A 162 -1.81 -21.72 -6.71
N LEU A 163 -2.26 -21.85 -5.46
CA LEU A 163 -1.44 -22.25 -4.33
C LEU A 163 -1.63 -23.74 -4.06
N TYR A 164 -0.51 -24.48 -4.03
CA TYR A 164 -0.48 -25.91 -3.81
C TYR A 164 0.21 -26.26 -2.51
N ARG A 165 -0.14 -27.43 -1.95
CA ARG A 165 0.71 -28.16 -1.01
C ARG A 165 1.23 -29.44 -1.63
N GLU A 166 2.43 -29.84 -1.21
CA GLU A 166 3.08 -31.08 -1.58
C GLU A 166 3.96 -31.59 -0.42
N GLY A 167 4.32 -32.87 -0.38
CA GLY A 167 5.22 -33.43 0.62
C GLY A 167 4.55 -33.95 1.90
N GLY A 168 5.36 -34.07 2.96
CA GLY A 168 4.93 -34.57 4.27
C GLY A 168 5.53 -35.94 4.63
N ALA A 169 4.93 -36.59 5.63
CA ALA A 169 5.45 -37.82 6.26
C ALA A 169 5.57 -39.04 5.32
N TYR A 170 4.95 -39.01 4.15
CA TYR A 170 4.90 -40.12 3.19
C TYR A 170 5.68 -39.84 1.89
N GLY A 171 6.58 -38.85 1.89
CA GLY A 171 7.39 -38.47 0.73
C GLY A 171 6.79 -37.30 -0.06
N PRO A 172 7.30 -36.99 -1.26
CA PRO A 172 6.88 -35.82 -2.03
C PRO A 172 5.37 -35.83 -2.35
N GLY A 173 4.72 -36.99 -2.42
CA GLY A 173 3.27 -37.04 -2.61
C GLY A 173 2.82 -36.48 -3.98
N THR A 174 1.53 -36.17 -4.12
CA THR A 174 0.97 -35.51 -5.30
C THR A 174 0.57 -34.09 -4.90
N PRO A 175 0.86 -33.07 -5.73
CA PRO A 175 0.40 -31.71 -5.45
C PRO A 175 -1.11 -31.63 -5.24
N GLU A 176 -1.52 -31.00 -4.14
CA GLU A 176 -2.91 -30.72 -3.82
C GLU A 176 -3.18 -29.21 -3.92
N LEU A 177 -4.20 -28.85 -4.69
CA LEU A 177 -4.64 -27.46 -4.83
C LEU A 177 -5.34 -27.01 -3.55
N LEU A 178 -4.84 -25.93 -2.93
CA LEU A 178 -5.41 -25.35 -1.72
C LEU A 178 -6.29 -24.13 -2.02
N LEU A 179 -5.75 -23.18 -2.79
CA LEU A 179 -6.41 -21.92 -3.11
C LEU A 179 -6.13 -21.55 -4.57
N GLU A 180 -7.10 -20.97 -5.26
CA GLU A 180 -6.95 -20.52 -6.63
C GLU A 180 -7.74 -19.23 -6.85
N GLY A 181 -7.17 -18.32 -7.64
CA GLY A 181 -7.86 -17.16 -8.17
C GLY A 181 -7.59 -17.03 -9.66
N ALA A 182 -8.55 -16.46 -10.38
CA ALA A 182 -8.39 -16.13 -11.79
C ALA A 182 -9.11 -14.84 -12.15
N GLU A 183 -8.55 -14.11 -13.10
CA GLU A 183 -9.08 -12.87 -13.63
C GLU A 183 -8.93 -12.85 -15.15
N THR A 184 -9.94 -12.37 -15.88
CA THR A 184 -9.89 -12.33 -17.35
C THR A 184 -9.90 -10.89 -17.84
N VAL A 185 -8.83 -10.50 -18.54
CA VAL A 185 -8.70 -9.19 -19.17
C VAL A 185 -9.06 -9.30 -20.64
N THR A 186 -10.03 -8.51 -21.10
CA THR A 186 -10.36 -8.38 -22.52
C THR A 186 -9.54 -7.27 -23.13
N LEU A 187 -8.67 -7.60 -24.09
CA LEU A 187 -7.80 -6.64 -24.76
C LEU A 187 -8.63 -5.83 -25.77
N VAL A 188 -8.89 -4.57 -25.43
CA VAL A 188 -9.53 -3.62 -26.34
C VAL A 188 -8.50 -3.18 -27.37
N LEU A 189 -8.78 -3.47 -28.64
CA LEU A 189 -7.97 -3.02 -29.78
C LEU A 189 -8.15 -1.49 -29.93
N ASP A 190 -7.07 -0.77 -30.26
CA ASP A 190 -7.18 0.63 -30.68
C ASP A 190 -7.76 0.67 -32.12
N PRO A 191 -9.03 1.07 -32.31
CA PRO A 191 -9.67 1.05 -33.62
C PRO A 191 -9.05 2.07 -34.60
N ALA A 192 -8.28 3.04 -34.10
CA ALA A 192 -7.68 4.07 -34.93
C ALA A 192 -6.25 3.74 -35.38
N GLY A 193 -5.62 2.69 -34.82
CA GLY A 193 -4.22 2.32 -35.10
C GLY A 193 -3.24 3.48 -34.94
N ARG A 194 -3.61 4.52 -34.18
CA ARG A 194 -2.89 5.81 -34.12
C ARG A 194 -1.61 5.70 -33.31
N GLN A 195 -1.53 4.69 -32.45
CA GLN A 195 -0.37 4.41 -31.62
C GLN A 195 0.29 3.11 -32.10
N GLY A 196 1.61 3.14 -32.32
CA GLY A 196 2.40 1.94 -32.67
C GLY A 196 2.43 0.87 -31.56
N TYR A 197 1.81 1.13 -30.41
CA TYR A 197 1.63 0.22 -29.29
C TYR A 197 0.18 0.31 -28.81
N GLY A 198 -0.46 -0.82 -28.50
CA GLY A 198 -1.81 -0.82 -27.92
C GLY A 198 -1.85 -0.32 -26.47
N PRO A 199 -3.05 0.00 -25.93
CA PRO A 199 -3.22 0.52 -24.58
C PRO A 199 -2.64 -0.42 -23.51
N LEU A 200 -2.06 0.19 -22.48
CA LEU A 200 -1.57 -0.49 -21.29
C LEU A 200 -2.75 -0.83 -20.38
N TRP A 201 -2.72 -2.03 -19.81
CA TRP A 201 -3.70 -2.48 -18.83
C TRP A 201 -3.00 -3.06 -17.61
N TYR A 202 -3.72 -3.07 -16.51
CA TYR A 202 -3.29 -3.60 -15.22
C TYR A 202 -4.44 -4.38 -14.61
N THR A 203 -4.11 -5.49 -13.96
CA THR A 203 -5.06 -6.19 -13.09
C THR A 203 -4.30 -6.96 -12.01
N SER A 204 -5.02 -7.67 -11.15
CA SER A 204 -4.41 -8.50 -10.10
C SER A 204 -5.26 -9.71 -9.79
N VAL A 205 -4.62 -10.77 -9.34
CA VAL A 205 -5.27 -11.95 -8.78
C VAL A 205 -4.81 -12.08 -7.33
N GLY A 206 -5.75 -12.11 -6.39
CA GLY A 206 -5.45 -12.24 -4.97
C GLY A 206 -6.43 -13.15 -4.24
N PHE A 207 -5.92 -13.91 -3.28
CA PHE A 207 -6.70 -14.81 -2.43
C PHE A 207 -5.98 -15.07 -1.11
N GLY A 208 -6.73 -15.56 -0.13
CA GLY A 208 -6.18 -16.07 1.13
C GLY A 208 -7.19 -16.94 1.87
N GLY A 209 -6.69 -17.83 2.72
CA GLY A 209 -7.51 -18.80 3.42
C GLY A 209 -6.75 -19.54 4.51
N LEU A 210 -7.52 -20.12 5.44
CA LEU A 210 -6.98 -20.96 6.52
C LEU A 210 -6.76 -22.39 6.01
N VAL A 211 -5.56 -22.92 6.24
CA VAL A 211 -5.16 -24.26 5.83
C VAL A 211 -4.45 -24.95 6.98
N GLN A 212 -4.88 -26.17 7.29
CA GLN A 212 -4.14 -27.04 8.19
C GLN A 212 -2.90 -27.59 7.45
N LEU A 213 -1.72 -27.25 7.94
CA LEU A 213 -0.45 -27.76 7.42
C LEU A 213 0.25 -28.62 8.46
N ARG A 214 1.00 -29.61 7.98
CA ARG A 214 1.89 -30.44 8.79
C ARG A 214 3.33 -30.11 8.49
N ARG A 215 4.18 -30.30 9.48
CA ARG A 215 5.63 -30.21 9.34
C ARG A 215 6.10 -31.15 8.22
N GLY A 216 6.94 -30.61 7.34
CA GLY A 216 7.48 -31.33 6.19
C GLY A 216 6.63 -31.23 4.92
N GLU A 217 5.40 -30.70 5.02
CA GLU A 217 4.67 -30.23 3.85
C GLU A 217 5.29 -28.92 3.35
N ARG A 218 5.22 -28.73 2.04
CA ARG A 218 5.72 -27.57 1.32
C ARG A 218 4.57 -26.90 0.60
N VAL A 219 4.59 -25.57 0.55
CA VAL A 219 3.61 -24.77 -0.17
C VAL A 219 4.29 -23.90 -1.22
N TYR A 220 3.72 -23.85 -2.41
CA TYR A 220 4.23 -23.07 -3.53
C TYR A 220 3.08 -22.51 -4.37
N VAL A 221 3.39 -21.50 -5.17
CA VAL A 221 2.42 -20.82 -6.03
C VAL A 221 2.79 -21.02 -7.49
N ASN A 222 1.82 -21.44 -8.30
CA ASN A 222 1.94 -21.52 -9.75
C ASN A 222 1.20 -20.35 -10.42
N ILE A 223 1.87 -19.70 -11.37
CA ILE A 223 1.40 -18.48 -12.05
C ILE A 223 1.29 -18.76 -13.55
N SER A 224 0.12 -18.51 -14.15
CA SER A 224 -0.11 -18.86 -15.55
C SER A 224 0.68 -18.02 -16.56
N HIS A 225 0.96 -16.74 -16.25
CA HIS A 225 1.67 -15.81 -17.14
C HIS A 225 2.77 -15.04 -16.37
N PRO A 226 3.88 -15.70 -16.01
CA PRO A 226 4.94 -15.10 -15.21
C PRO A 226 5.69 -13.97 -15.93
N ASP A 227 5.60 -13.92 -17.26
CA ASP A 227 6.13 -12.86 -18.13
C ASP A 227 5.35 -11.54 -18.03
N MET A 228 4.13 -11.58 -17.50
CA MET A 228 3.23 -10.43 -17.38
C MET A 228 3.16 -9.86 -15.96
N VAL A 229 3.94 -10.40 -15.04
CA VAL A 229 3.94 -10.01 -13.62
C VAL A 229 4.46 -8.58 -13.45
N ASP A 230 3.78 -7.82 -12.59
CA ASP A 230 4.23 -6.51 -12.14
C ASP A 230 5.13 -6.67 -10.90
N PHE A 231 6.42 -6.39 -11.09
CA PHE A 231 7.44 -6.45 -10.05
C PHE A 231 7.59 -5.13 -9.28
N ALA A 232 6.72 -4.15 -9.50
CA ALA A 232 6.71 -2.96 -8.65
C ALA A 232 6.45 -3.35 -7.19
N ARG A 233 7.10 -2.63 -6.27
CA ARG A 233 7.06 -2.91 -4.82
C ARG A 233 5.61 -3.09 -4.33
N GLY A 234 5.35 -4.19 -3.63
CA GLY A 234 4.04 -4.51 -3.07
C GLY A 234 2.98 -4.97 -4.08
N LYS A 235 3.35 -5.24 -5.33
CA LYS A 235 2.40 -5.75 -6.35
C LYS A 235 2.34 -7.26 -6.44
N THR A 236 3.39 -7.97 -6.03
CA THR A 236 3.46 -9.42 -6.18
C THR A 236 4.13 -10.04 -4.95
N PHE A 237 3.36 -10.86 -4.21
CA PHE A 237 3.82 -11.50 -2.98
C PHE A 237 2.97 -12.73 -2.64
N PHE A 238 3.52 -13.65 -1.87
CA PHE A 238 2.75 -14.70 -1.20
C PHE A 238 3.37 -15.01 0.16
N GLY A 239 2.59 -15.60 1.07
CA GLY A 239 3.09 -15.89 2.39
C GLY A 239 2.14 -16.74 3.23
N ALA A 240 2.58 -16.97 4.46
CA ALA A 240 1.90 -17.78 5.44
C ALA A 240 2.12 -17.21 6.84
N VAL A 241 1.11 -17.25 7.69
CA VAL A 241 1.25 -16.94 9.12
C VAL A 241 0.51 -18.01 9.93
N MET A 242 1.16 -18.54 10.97
CA MET A 242 0.50 -19.47 11.89
C MET A 242 -0.56 -18.72 12.71
N VAL A 243 -1.69 -19.37 12.92
CA VAL A 243 -2.83 -18.85 13.69
C VAL A 243 -2.98 -19.70 14.94
N GLY A 244 -2.77 -19.10 16.12
CA GLY A 244 -2.91 -19.76 17.42
C GLY A 244 -1.59 -19.91 18.14
#